data_AF-A0AA42DLU8-F1
#
_entry.id   AF-A0AA42DLU8-F1
#
_cell.length_a   1.000
_cell.length_b   1.000
_cell.length_c   1.000
_cell.angle_alpha   90.00
_cell.angle_beta   90.00
_cell.angle_gamma   90.00
#
_symmetry.space_group_name_H-M   'P 1'
#
loop_
_entity.id
_entity.type
_entity.pdbx_description
1 polymer ?
#
loop_
_entity_poly.entity_id
_entity_poly.type
_entity_poly.pdbx_seq_one_letter_code
_entity_poly.pdbx_strand_id
1 'polypeptide(L)'
;MKEIPAKTIITRTKDESWFGTRYNMNIYKGCCHGCIYCDSRSGCYQIENFDEVRVKADALTLIRNELRRKTQKGIIGTGSMSDPYNPIEQKIQLTRHALELISAYDFGVAIATKSSLIKRDIDVLKVIKQHAPVIAKITVTAAEDRLAKKVEPYVCPSSERFEAVRALSEEGIFTGILMMPVLPFIEDTEENIYQIVKQAHENGAKFIYPAMGMTLRQQQREYFYEHLDKEFPGIKEKYMSYYGENYMCTSPNAKALWKLFSTECETRGIVYRMQDIIHLAKKGYGSLQLSLFE
;
A
#
# COMPACT_ATOMS: atom_id res chain seq x y z
N MET A 1 -11.47 -15.89 16.02
CA MET A 1 -10.65 -14.69 15.71
C MET A 1 -9.68 -14.51 16.86
N LYS A 2 -8.37 -14.37 16.59
CA LYS A 2 -7.37 -14.23 17.64
C LYS A 2 -7.13 -12.75 17.91
N GLU A 3 -7.27 -12.35 19.16
CA GLU A 3 -6.98 -11.01 19.61
C GLU A 3 -5.62 -10.95 20.30
N ILE A 4 -4.94 -9.82 20.19
CA ILE A 4 -3.69 -9.53 20.89
C ILE A 4 -3.81 -8.20 21.63
N PRO A 5 -3.19 -8.06 22.82
CA PRO A 5 -3.21 -6.79 23.54
C PRO A 5 -2.49 -5.70 22.75
N ALA A 6 -3.00 -4.47 22.83
CA ALA A 6 -2.38 -3.30 22.25
C ALA A 6 -2.44 -2.12 23.22
N LYS A 7 -1.33 -1.38 23.32
CA LYS A 7 -1.29 -0.11 24.06
C LYS A 7 -1.56 1.09 23.16
N THR A 8 -1.22 0.97 21.87
CA THR A 8 -1.35 2.06 20.90
C THR A 8 -1.69 1.51 19.51
N ILE A 9 -2.56 2.22 18.80
CA ILE A 9 -2.93 1.91 17.41
C ILE A 9 -2.37 2.95 16.44
N ILE A 10 -2.47 4.23 16.79
CA ILE A 10 -2.06 5.38 15.97
C ILE A 10 -0.79 6.04 16.53
N THR A 11 0.33 5.77 15.89
CA THR A 11 1.65 6.33 16.25
C THR A 11 2.03 7.49 15.32
N ARG A 12 2.86 8.42 15.81
CA ARG A 12 3.41 9.51 14.99
C ARG A 12 4.55 8.96 14.12
N THR A 13 4.60 9.37 12.85
CA THR A 13 5.72 9.04 11.95
C THR A 13 6.93 9.92 12.27
N LYS A 14 8.12 9.52 11.77
CA LYS A 14 9.35 10.31 11.93
C LYS A 14 9.24 11.66 11.21
N ASP A 15 8.69 11.63 10.01
CA ASP A 15 8.45 12.78 9.15
C ASP A 15 7.24 12.50 8.22
N GLU A 16 6.88 13.48 7.39
CA GLU A 16 5.77 13.41 6.44
C GLU A 16 6.22 13.14 4.99
N SER A 17 7.47 12.67 4.78
CA SER A 17 8.03 12.46 3.44
C SER A 17 7.33 11.32 2.67
N TRP A 18 6.64 10.43 3.37
CA TRP A 18 5.91 9.31 2.79
C TRP A 18 4.41 9.63 2.69
N PHE A 19 3.92 9.93 1.48
CA PHE A 19 2.51 10.27 1.20
C PHE A 19 1.91 11.34 2.14
N GLY A 20 2.74 12.21 2.75
CA GLY A 20 2.27 13.23 3.67
C GLY A 20 1.72 12.67 4.99
N THR A 21 1.96 11.39 5.29
CA THR A 21 1.43 10.75 6.49
C THR A 21 2.15 11.25 7.73
N ARG A 22 1.41 11.87 8.64
CA ARG A 22 1.90 12.32 9.97
C ARG A 22 1.73 11.23 11.02
N TYR A 23 0.79 10.33 10.80
CA TYR A 23 0.48 9.24 11.70
C TYR A 23 0.41 7.92 10.92
N ASN A 24 0.68 6.82 11.60
CA ASN A 24 0.50 5.47 11.08
C ASN A 24 -0.47 4.70 11.98
N MET A 25 -1.42 4.01 11.36
CA MET A 25 -2.45 3.20 12.00
C MET A 25 -2.27 1.74 11.61
N ASN A 26 -2.20 0.87 12.61
CA ASN A 26 -2.10 -0.57 12.41
C ASN A 26 -3.08 -1.28 13.35
N ILE A 27 -4.15 -1.83 12.78
CA ILE A 27 -5.21 -2.58 13.49
C ILE A 27 -4.88 -4.08 13.54
N TYR A 28 -4.24 -4.59 12.49
CA TYR A 28 -3.97 -6.01 12.27
C TYR A 28 -2.48 -6.34 12.40
N LYS A 29 -2.16 -7.48 13.02
CA LYS A 29 -0.81 -8.05 13.08
C LYS A 29 -0.77 -9.37 12.32
N GLY A 30 0.18 -9.51 11.39
CA GLY A 30 0.21 -10.61 10.42
C GLY A 30 -0.64 -10.32 9.19
N CYS A 31 -0.50 -11.11 8.13
CA CYS A 31 -1.23 -10.96 6.88
C CYS A 31 -1.37 -12.32 6.18
N CYS A 32 -2.56 -12.66 5.71
CA CYS A 32 -2.85 -13.95 5.05
C CYS A 32 -2.81 -13.90 3.52
N HIS A 33 -2.35 -12.79 2.93
CA HIS A 33 -2.27 -12.62 1.48
C HIS A 33 -1.20 -13.49 0.80
N GLY A 34 -0.27 -14.08 1.56
CA GLY A 34 0.67 -15.07 1.04
C GLY A 34 1.72 -14.53 0.07
N CYS A 35 1.93 -13.20 0.00
CA CYS A 35 2.88 -12.62 -0.95
C CYS A 35 4.28 -13.20 -0.71
N ILE A 36 4.88 -13.81 -1.74
CA ILE A 36 6.16 -14.53 -1.62
C ILE A 36 7.32 -13.61 -1.20
N TYR A 37 7.18 -12.31 -1.48
CA TYR A 37 8.19 -11.29 -1.25
C TYR A 37 7.99 -10.46 0.04
N CYS A 38 6.97 -10.77 0.87
CA CYS A 38 6.49 -9.86 1.90
C CYS A 38 7.57 -9.43 2.92
N ASP A 39 7.96 -8.16 2.90
CA ASP A 39 8.98 -7.59 3.81
C ASP A 39 8.57 -7.70 5.29
N SER A 40 7.27 -7.59 5.60
CA SER A 40 6.74 -7.72 6.96
C SER A 40 6.91 -9.11 7.59
N ARG A 41 7.33 -10.13 6.82
CA ARG A 41 7.76 -11.44 7.33
C ARG A 41 9.15 -11.41 7.94
N SER A 42 9.92 -10.34 7.73
CA SER A 42 11.27 -10.25 8.27
C SER A 42 11.27 -10.36 9.80
N GLY A 43 12.29 -11.05 10.33
CA GLY A 43 12.48 -11.22 11.76
C GLY A 43 12.57 -9.90 12.55
N CYS A 44 12.92 -8.78 11.91
CA CYS A 44 12.97 -7.47 12.58
C CYS A 44 11.59 -6.99 13.07
N TYR A 45 10.50 -7.52 12.52
CA TYR A 45 9.14 -7.16 12.92
C TYR A 45 8.56 -8.06 14.02
N GLN A 46 9.25 -9.15 14.37
CA GLN A 46 8.88 -10.04 15.48
C GLN A 46 7.39 -10.47 15.40
N ILE A 47 6.99 -10.95 14.22
CA ILE A 47 5.65 -11.45 13.94
C ILE A 47 5.70 -12.97 13.80
N GLU A 48 5.51 -13.67 14.91
CA GLU A 48 5.32 -15.13 14.90
C GLU A 48 4.02 -15.49 14.16
N ASN A 49 4.00 -16.64 13.48
CA ASN A 49 2.87 -17.12 12.68
C ASN A 49 2.30 -16.03 11.77
N PHE A 50 3.15 -15.45 10.90
CA PHE A 50 2.80 -14.26 10.11
C PHE A 50 1.47 -14.38 9.34
N ASP A 51 1.18 -15.56 8.79
CA ASP A 51 -0.04 -15.84 8.02
C ASP A 51 -1.32 -15.83 8.88
N GLU A 52 -1.19 -15.99 10.19
CA GLU A 52 -2.30 -15.89 11.14
C GLU A 52 -2.56 -14.42 11.49
N VAL A 53 -3.56 -13.82 10.84
CA VAL A 53 -4.02 -12.46 11.13
C VAL A 53 -4.61 -12.39 12.54
N ARG A 54 -4.04 -11.50 13.35
CA ARG A 54 -4.50 -11.15 14.70
C ARG A 54 -5.03 -9.74 14.72
N VAL A 55 -6.11 -9.55 15.47
CA VAL A 55 -6.71 -8.24 15.71
C VAL A 55 -6.16 -7.66 17.00
N LYS A 56 -5.84 -6.38 17.01
CA LYS A 56 -5.50 -5.70 18.27
C LYS A 56 -6.77 -5.47 19.08
N ALA A 57 -6.81 -5.97 20.31
CA ALA A 57 -7.94 -5.81 21.22
C ALA A 57 -8.24 -4.32 21.45
N ASP A 58 -9.53 -4.00 21.62
CA ASP A 58 -10.03 -2.64 21.86
C ASP A 58 -9.65 -1.60 20.79
N ALA A 59 -9.31 -2.02 19.56
CA ALA A 59 -8.77 -1.16 18.51
C ALA A 59 -9.58 0.14 18.31
N LEU A 60 -10.91 0.06 18.20
CA LEU A 60 -11.76 1.24 17.98
C LEU A 60 -11.78 2.19 19.18
N THR A 61 -11.81 1.63 20.40
CA THR A 61 -11.75 2.42 21.65
C THR A 61 -10.41 3.16 21.74
N LEU A 62 -9.31 2.47 21.44
CA LEU A 62 -7.98 3.06 21.41
C LEU A 62 -7.88 4.15 20.34
N ILE A 63 -8.32 3.88 19.11
CA ILE A 63 -8.34 4.85 18.00
C ILE A 63 -9.10 6.11 18.41
N ARG A 64 -10.35 5.98 18.90
CA ARG A 64 -11.15 7.12 19.35
C ARG A 64 -10.41 7.97 20.39
N ASN A 65 -9.86 7.31 21.42
CA ASN A 65 -9.17 7.99 22.51
C ASN A 65 -7.88 8.67 22.04
N GLU A 66 -7.16 8.07 21.09
CA GLU A 66 -5.93 8.61 20.51
C GLU A 66 -6.19 9.78 19.58
N LEU A 67 -7.20 9.69 18.70
CA LEU A 67 -7.61 10.78 17.81
C LEU A 67 -8.06 11.99 18.62
N ARG A 68 -8.85 11.80 19.68
CA ARG A 68 -9.29 12.86 20.58
C ARG A 68 -8.13 13.63 21.23
N ARG A 69 -7.01 12.94 21.54
CA ARG A 69 -5.84 13.56 22.20
C ARG A 69 -4.87 14.22 21.22
N LYS A 70 -4.95 13.92 19.93
CA LYS A 70 -4.05 14.49 18.91
C LYS A 70 -4.53 15.88 18.52
N THR A 71 -3.80 16.90 18.96
CA THR A 71 -4.09 18.31 18.66
C THR A 71 -3.71 18.71 17.24
N GLN A 72 -2.71 18.06 16.64
CA GLN A 72 -2.30 18.30 15.26
C GLN A 72 -3.04 17.36 14.32
N LYS A 73 -3.89 17.90 13.45
CA LYS A 73 -4.51 17.14 12.36
C LYS A 73 -3.45 16.73 11.34
N GLY A 74 -3.75 15.70 10.55
CA GLY A 74 -2.84 15.20 9.53
C GLY A 74 -3.40 13.97 8.84
N ILE A 75 -2.60 13.40 7.95
CA ILE A 75 -2.97 12.19 7.22
C ILE A 75 -2.52 10.97 8.03
N ILE A 76 -3.45 10.04 8.27
CA ILE A 76 -3.21 8.76 8.92
C ILE A 76 -2.96 7.70 7.83
N GLY A 77 -1.74 7.18 7.77
CA GLY A 77 -1.37 6.08 6.91
C GLY A 77 -1.84 4.73 7.46
N THR A 78 -2.28 3.81 6.61
CA THR A 78 -2.49 2.40 6.98
C THR A 78 -2.14 1.47 5.81
N GLY A 79 -1.90 0.18 6.10
CA GLY A 79 -1.50 -0.81 5.09
C GLY A 79 0.00 -1.07 4.94
N SER A 80 0.83 -0.49 5.80
CA SER A 80 2.29 -0.63 5.70
C SER A 80 2.83 -2.00 6.16
N MET A 81 2.18 -2.64 7.14
CA MET A 81 2.67 -3.86 7.82
C MET A 81 1.70 -5.04 7.75
N SER A 82 0.42 -4.73 7.59
CA SER A 82 -0.67 -5.69 7.43
C SER A 82 -1.72 -5.00 6.58
N ASP A 83 -2.40 -5.76 5.73
CA ASP A 83 -3.41 -5.20 4.84
C ASP A 83 -4.69 -4.89 5.64
N PRO A 84 -5.16 -3.62 5.63
CA PRO A 84 -6.37 -3.23 6.35
C PRO A 84 -7.63 -3.90 5.79
N TYR A 85 -7.57 -4.40 4.56
CA TYR A 85 -8.67 -5.05 3.84
C TYR A 85 -8.42 -6.55 3.59
N ASN A 86 -7.71 -7.20 4.52
CA ASN A 86 -7.58 -8.65 4.52
C ASN A 86 -8.97 -9.34 4.67
N PRO A 87 -9.13 -10.62 4.28
CA PRO A 87 -10.42 -11.30 4.23
C PRO A 87 -11.31 -11.23 5.49
N ILE A 88 -10.73 -11.13 6.70
CA ILE A 88 -11.53 -11.02 7.93
C ILE A 88 -12.29 -9.68 8.00
N GLU A 89 -11.76 -8.62 7.38
CA GLU A 89 -12.32 -7.28 7.35
C GLU A 89 -13.70 -7.25 6.66
N GLN A 90 -14.00 -8.20 5.78
CA GLN A 90 -15.32 -8.34 5.17
C GLN A 90 -16.43 -8.50 6.22
N LYS A 91 -16.10 -9.19 7.33
CA LYS A 91 -17.04 -9.51 8.41
C LYS A 91 -17.00 -8.52 9.55
N ILE A 92 -15.80 -8.12 9.99
CA ILE A 92 -15.64 -7.37 11.24
C ILE A 92 -15.58 -5.84 11.07
N GLN A 93 -15.34 -5.37 9.85
CA GLN A 93 -15.43 -3.94 9.48
C GLN A 93 -14.61 -2.98 10.37
N LEU A 94 -13.49 -3.43 10.95
CA LEU A 94 -12.70 -2.59 11.86
C LEU A 94 -12.01 -1.45 11.13
N THR A 95 -11.52 -1.69 9.92
CA THR A 95 -10.97 -0.62 9.08
C THR A 95 -12.06 0.39 8.74
N ARG A 96 -13.26 -0.05 8.36
CA ARG A 96 -14.39 0.85 8.10
C ARG A 96 -14.71 1.74 9.30
N HIS A 97 -14.91 1.15 10.47
CA HIS A 97 -15.23 1.91 11.68
C HIS A 97 -14.07 2.82 12.12
N ALA A 98 -12.82 2.42 11.85
CA ALA A 98 -11.68 3.32 12.04
C ALA A 98 -11.73 4.51 11.08
N LEU A 99 -12.13 4.32 9.81
CA LEU A 99 -12.33 5.41 8.84
C LEU A 99 -13.46 6.37 9.28
N GLU A 100 -14.56 5.85 9.82
CA GLU A 100 -15.64 6.66 10.38
C GLU A 100 -15.14 7.52 11.55
N LEU A 101 -14.33 6.96 12.45
CA LEU A 101 -13.68 7.72 13.52
C LEU A 101 -12.68 8.76 12.97
N ILE A 102 -11.87 8.39 11.99
CA ILE A 102 -10.94 9.32 11.33
C ILE A 102 -11.70 10.52 10.76
N SER A 103 -12.84 10.28 10.11
CA SER A 103 -13.74 11.31 9.61
C SER A 103 -14.29 12.19 10.73
N ALA A 104 -14.84 11.58 11.78
CA ALA A 104 -15.47 12.28 12.91
C ALA A 104 -14.50 13.16 13.72
N TYR A 105 -13.19 12.93 13.59
CA TYR A 105 -12.15 13.74 14.21
C TYR A 105 -11.36 14.58 13.20
N ASP A 106 -11.86 14.80 11.98
CA ASP A 106 -11.26 15.68 10.95
C ASP A 106 -9.81 15.32 10.57
N PHE A 107 -9.50 14.03 10.50
CA PHE A 107 -8.21 13.54 10.02
C PHE A 107 -8.32 13.07 8.56
N GLY A 108 -7.23 13.24 7.81
CA GLY A 108 -7.09 12.64 6.49
C GLY A 108 -6.63 11.19 6.59
N VAL A 109 -6.70 10.45 5.49
CA VAL A 109 -6.27 9.05 5.45
C VAL A 109 -5.48 8.73 4.18
N ALA A 110 -4.46 7.88 4.32
CA ALA A 110 -3.73 7.31 3.20
C ALA A 110 -3.67 5.79 3.33
N ILE A 111 -4.44 5.09 2.51
CA ILE A 111 -4.62 3.64 2.57
C ILE A 111 -3.70 2.97 1.54
N ALA A 112 -2.93 1.97 1.96
CA ALA A 112 -2.32 0.99 1.05
C ALA A 112 -3.07 -0.34 1.17
N THR A 113 -3.44 -0.96 0.05
CA THR A 113 -4.04 -2.29 0.06
C THR A 113 -3.81 -3.01 -1.27
N LYS A 114 -3.85 -4.33 -1.22
CA LYS A 114 -3.92 -5.21 -2.38
C LYS A 114 -5.33 -5.72 -2.68
N SER A 115 -6.32 -5.36 -1.85
CA SER A 115 -7.68 -5.93 -1.88
C SER A 115 -8.67 -4.99 -2.56
N SER A 116 -9.56 -5.56 -3.39
CA SER A 116 -10.67 -4.84 -4.01
C SER A 116 -11.78 -4.46 -3.02
N LEU A 117 -11.72 -4.94 -1.77
CA LEU A 117 -12.69 -4.67 -0.70
C LEU A 117 -12.76 -3.19 -0.30
N ILE A 118 -11.72 -2.39 -0.58
CA ILE A 118 -11.73 -0.94 -0.36
C ILE A 118 -12.93 -0.24 -1.04
N LYS A 119 -13.47 -0.81 -2.12
CA LYS A 119 -14.67 -0.30 -2.79
C LYS A 119 -15.88 -0.19 -1.85
N ARG A 120 -15.99 -1.06 -0.83
CA ARG A 120 -17.07 -1.02 0.17
C ARG A 120 -17.11 0.32 0.91
N ASP A 121 -15.95 0.91 1.16
CA ASP A 121 -15.82 2.07 2.05
C ASP A 121 -15.69 3.39 1.27
N ILE A 122 -15.98 3.37 -0.05
CA ILE A 122 -16.04 4.58 -0.90
C ILE A 122 -16.94 5.65 -0.28
N ASP A 123 -18.07 5.27 0.28
CA ASP A 123 -19.02 6.18 0.93
C ASP A 123 -18.37 6.94 2.10
N VAL A 124 -17.63 6.25 2.98
CA VAL A 124 -16.90 6.86 4.10
C VAL A 124 -15.73 7.71 3.60
N LEU A 125 -15.00 7.23 2.59
CA LEU A 125 -13.88 7.97 1.99
C LEU A 125 -14.34 9.29 1.36
N LYS A 126 -15.53 9.32 0.74
CA LYS A 126 -16.13 10.54 0.20
C LYS A 126 -16.44 11.55 1.31
N VAL A 127 -16.90 11.10 2.48
CA VAL A 127 -17.14 11.99 3.62
C VAL A 127 -15.83 12.59 4.12
N ILE A 128 -14.77 11.77 4.31
CA ILE A 128 -13.45 12.28 4.74
C ILE A 128 -12.93 13.32 3.74
N LYS A 129 -13.06 13.04 2.44
CA LYS A 129 -12.64 13.93 1.35
C LYS A 129 -13.36 15.28 1.39
N GLN A 130 -14.48 15.46 2.09
CA GLN A 130 -15.10 16.80 2.17
C GLN A 130 -14.27 17.77 3.02
N HIS A 131 -13.45 17.27 3.94
CA HIS A 131 -12.76 18.10 4.93
C HIS A 131 -11.27 17.78 5.10
N ALA A 132 -10.78 16.63 4.63
CA ALA A 132 -9.38 16.24 4.75
C ALA A 132 -8.86 15.42 3.54
N PRO A 133 -7.53 15.38 3.31
CA PRO A 133 -6.95 14.59 2.23
C PRO A 133 -7.23 13.08 2.35
N VAL A 134 -7.62 12.47 1.23
CA VAL A 134 -7.80 11.01 1.10
C VAL A 134 -6.92 10.49 -0.03
N ILE A 135 -6.03 9.54 0.28
CA ILE A 135 -5.15 8.89 -0.69
C ILE A 135 -5.44 7.38 -0.69
N ALA A 136 -5.92 6.86 -1.82
CA ALA A 136 -6.08 5.42 -2.00
C ALA A 136 -4.93 4.87 -2.85
N LYS A 137 -4.16 3.92 -2.30
CA LYS A 137 -3.00 3.33 -2.96
C LYS A 137 -3.25 1.83 -3.14
N ILE A 138 -3.47 1.40 -4.38
CA ILE A 138 -3.72 -0.01 -4.71
C ILE A 138 -2.42 -0.64 -5.20
N THR A 139 -1.95 -1.70 -4.57
CA THR A 139 -0.70 -2.35 -5.00
C THR A 139 -0.95 -3.26 -6.20
N VAL A 140 -0.26 -2.99 -7.31
CA VAL A 140 -0.25 -3.81 -8.52
C VAL A 140 1.21 -3.93 -8.99
N THR A 141 1.75 -5.14 -8.96
CA THR A 141 3.15 -5.44 -9.32
C THR A 141 3.26 -6.26 -10.61
N ALA A 142 2.16 -6.92 -11.00
CA ALA A 142 2.02 -7.66 -12.25
C ALA A 142 0.75 -7.22 -12.99
N ALA A 143 0.86 -6.92 -14.29
CA ALA A 143 -0.28 -6.56 -15.14
C ALA A 143 -1.23 -7.73 -15.37
N GLU A 144 -0.68 -8.94 -15.50
CA GLU A 144 -1.45 -10.15 -15.78
C GLU A 144 -1.82 -10.90 -14.51
N ASP A 145 -3.09 -11.30 -14.40
CA ASP A 145 -3.63 -12.06 -13.27
C ASP A 145 -2.89 -13.38 -13.02
N ARG A 146 -2.42 -14.04 -14.09
CA ARG A 146 -1.67 -15.29 -13.98
C ARG A 146 -0.35 -15.09 -13.23
N LEU A 147 0.38 -14.01 -13.54
CA LEU A 147 1.64 -13.70 -12.85
C LEU A 147 1.36 -13.22 -11.42
N ALA A 148 0.37 -12.34 -11.26
CA ALA A 148 -0.05 -11.85 -9.94
C ALA A 148 -0.40 -13.01 -9.00
N LYS A 149 -1.13 -14.02 -9.46
CA LYS A 149 -1.50 -15.20 -8.68
C LYS A 149 -0.31 -16.04 -8.21
N LYS A 150 0.80 -16.08 -8.97
CA LYS A 150 2.02 -16.78 -8.54
C LYS A 150 2.74 -16.04 -7.42
N VAL A 151 2.78 -14.72 -7.52
CA VAL A 151 3.53 -13.86 -6.59
C VAL A 151 2.71 -13.56 -5.33
N GLU A 152 1.38 -13.50 -5.47
CA GLU A 152 0.41 -13.06 -4.46
C GLU A 152 -0.83 -13.99 -4.45
N PRO A 153 -0.66 -15.26 -4.03
CA PRO A 153 -1.62 -16.35 -4.29
C PRO A 153 -3.01 -16.21 -3.65
N TYR A 154 -3.11 -15.47 -2.55
CA TYR A 154 -4.37 -15.31 -1.80
C TYR A 154 -4.92 -13.88 -1.87
N VAL A 155 -4.44 -13.08 -2.82
CA VAL A 155 -4.89 -11.73 -3.10
C VAL A 155 -5.87 -11.77 -4.28
N CYS A 156 -6.77 -10.78 -4.38
CA CYS A 156 -7.58 -10.64 -5.57
C CYS A 156 -6.70 -10.40 -6.84
N PRO A 157 -7.18 -10.78 -8.02
CA PRO A 157 -6.43 -10.60 -9.27
C PRO A 157 -6.10 -9.13 -9.55
N SER A 158 -5.11 -8.88 -10.41
CA SER A 158 -4.72 -7.52 -10.81
C SER A 158 -5.84 -6.81 -11.55
N SER A 159 -6.61 -7.52 -12.38
CA SER A 159 -7.80 -6.99 -13.05
C SER A 159 -8.82 -6.39 -12.06
N GLU A 160 -9.10 -7.08 -10.95
CA GLU A 160 -9.96 -6.56 -9.89
C GLU A 160 -9.37 -5.33 -9.16
N ARG A 161 -8.05 -5.26 -9.08
CA ARG A 161 -7.34 -4.11 -8.47
C ARG A 161 -7.40 -2.89 -9.37
N PHE A 162 -7.23 -3.03 -10.69
CA PHE A 162 -7.48 -1.96 -11.64
C PHE A 162 -8.94 -1.48 -11.60
N GLU A 163 -9.89 -2.40 -11.44
CA GLU A 163 -11.30 -2.09 -11.21
C GLU A 163 -11.57 -1.32 -9.92
N ALA A 164 -10.84 -1.64 -8.84
CA ALA A 164 -10.88 -0.83 -7.62
C ALA A 164 -10.31 0.58 -7.86
N VAL A 165 -9.23 0.71 -8.62
CA VAL A 165 -8.67 2.02 -9.02
C VAL A 165 -9.70 2.84 -9.79
N ARG A 166 -10.41 2.24 -10.76
CA ARG A 166 -11.46 2.91 -11.51
C ARG A 166 -12.60 3.39 -10.63
N ALA A 167 -13.17 2.50 -9.83
CA ALA A 167 -14.30 2.82 -8.95
C ALA A 167 -13.97 3.95 -7.95
N LEU A 168 -12.77 3.96 -7.40
CA LEU A 168 -12.32 5.04 -6.50
C LEU A 168 -12.07 6.36 -7.27
N SER A 169 -11.49 6.27 -8.46
CA SER A 169 -11.15 7.45 -9.28
C SER A 169 -12.38 8.15 -9.86
N GLU A 170 -13.42 7.40 -10.24
CA GLU A 170 -14.72 7.94 -10.71
C GLU A 170 -15.44 8.75 -9.63
N GLU A 171 -15.26 8.39 -8.36
CA GLU A 171 -15.73 9.15 -7.19
C GLU A 171 -14.80 10.31 -6.81
N GLY A 172 -13.78 10.56 -7.64
CA GLY A 172 -12.78 11.60 -7.51
C GLY A 172 -11.84 11.42 -6.32
N ILE A 173 -11.78 10.23 -5.70
CA ILE A 173 -10.80 9.95 -4.63
C ILE A 173 -9.40 9.97 -5.27
N PHE A 174 -8.43 10.62 -4.62
CA PHE A 174 -7.06 10.69 -5.13
C PHE A 174 -6.41 9.30 -5.04
N THR A 175 -6.48 8.59 -6.16
CA THR A 175 -6.19 7.16 -6.24
C THR A 175 -5.01 6.91 -7.15
N GLY A 176 -4.16 5.95 -6.79
CA GLY A 176 -3.03 5.55 -7.61
C GLY A 176 -2.53 4.16 -7.27
N ILE A 177 -1.46 3.78 -7.95
CA ILE A 177 -0.87 2.44 -7.84
C ILE A 177 0.44 2.49 -7.06
N LEU A 178 0.63 1.49 -6.21
CA LEU A 178 1.96 1.13 -5.72
C LEU A 178 2.49 -0.03 -6.57
N MET A 179 3.50 0.25 -7.38
CA MET A 179 4.23 -0.76 -8.15
C MET A 179 5.48 -1.15 -7.38
N MET A 180 5.29 -1.64 -6.15
CA MET A 180 6.37 -1.93 -5.23
C MET A 180 6.12 -3.21 -4.42
N PRO A 181 7.06 -4.17 -4.43
CA PRO A 181 8.27 -4.21 -5.27
C PRO A 181 7.96 -4.58 -6.73
N VAL A 182 8.89 -4.30 -7.65
CA VAL A 182 9.02 -5.00 -8.94
C VAL A 182 10.09 -6.06 -8.75
N LEU A 183 9.69 -7.34 -8.72
CA LEU A 183 10.60 -8.44 -8.45
C LEU A 183 11.59 -8.68 -9.60
N PRO A 184 12.91 -8.61 -9.35
CA PRO A 184 13.92 -8.99 -10.34
C PRO A 184 13.69 -10.38 -10.95
N PHE A 185 13.96 -10.53 -12.24
CA PHE A 185 13.81 -11.77 -13.02
C PHE A 185 12.39 -12.34 -13.13
N ILE A 186 11.37 -11.64 -12.63
CA ILE A 186 9.98 -12.12 -12.59
C ILE A 186 9.05 -11.06 -13.17
N GLU A 187 9.02 -9.87 -12.57
CA GLU A 187 8.13 -8.75 -12.93
C GLU A 187 8.88 -7.62 -13.65
N ASP A 188 10.21 -7.70 -13.72
CA ASP A 188 11.11 -6.65 -14.20
C ASP A 188 11.30 -6.65 -15.72
N THR A 189 10.19 -6.80 -16.44
CA THR A 189 10.12 -6.73 -17.91
C THR A 189 9.51 -5.42 -18.37
N GLU A 190 9.95 -4.91 -19.52
CA GLU A 190 9.38 -3.69 -20.12
C GLU A 190 7.87 -3.84 -20.37
N GLU A 191 7.43 -5.00 -20.85
CA GLU A 191 6.02 -5.30 -21.10
C GLU A 191 5.17 -5.18 -19.83
N ASN A 192 5.61 -5.77 -18.71
CA ASN A 192 4.85 -5.70 -17.46
C ASN A 192 4.72 -4.25 -16.97
N ILE A 193 5.82 -3.48 -17.01
CA ILE A 193 5.81 -2.06 -16.61
C ILE A 193 4.91 -1.24 -17.53
N TYR A 194 5.04 -1.41 -18.85
CA TYR A 194 4.20 -0.73 -19.84
C TYR A 194 2.71 -1.00 -19.60
N GLN A 195 2.34 -2.27 -19.44
CA GLN A 195 0.95 -2.66 -19.24
C GLN A 195 0.37 -2.14 -17.93
N ILE A 196 1.15 -2.12 -16.83
CA ILE A 196 0.71 -1.52 -15.57
C ILE A 196 0.42 -0.03 -15.77
N VAL A 197 1.32 0.72 -16.41
CA VAL A 197 1.14 2.18 -16.62
C VAL A 197 -0.05 2.45 -17.55
N LYS A 198 -0.20 1.67 -18.62
CA LYS A 198 -1.34 1.75 -19.55
C LYS A 198 -2.66 1.50 -18.83
N GLN A 199 -2.79 0.39 -18.12
CA GLN A 199 -4.03 0.04 -17.39
C GLN A 199 -4.30 1.01 -16.24
N ALA A 200 -3.27 1.53 -15.57
CA ALA A 200 -3.43 2.57 -14.56
C ALA A 200 -4.09 3.82 -15.14
N HIS A 201 -3.60 4.28 -16.29
CA HIS A 201 -4.17 5.43 -17.00
C HIS A 201 -5.61 5.17 -17.42
N GLU A 202 -5.88 4.02 -18.05
CA GLU A 202 -7.22 3.62 -18.51
C GLU A 202 -8.24 3.55 -17.36
N ASN A 203 -7.79 3.24 -16.15
CA ASN A 203 -8.62 3.18 -14.95
C ASN A 203 -8.56 4.47 -14.10
N GLY A 204 -7.98 5.56 -14.63
CA GLY A 204 -8.05 6.89 -14.01
C GLY A 204 -7.08 7.16 -12.86
N ALA A 205 -6.05 6.30 -12.68
CA ALA A 205 -5.02 6.50 -11.66
C ALA A 205 -4.35 7.88 -11.81
N LYS A 206 -4.19 8.59 -10.69
CA LYS A 206 -3.53 9.90 -10.62
C LYS A 206 -2.03 9.80 -10.40
N PHE A 207 -1.58 8.69 -9.82
CA PHE A 207 -0.16 8.44 -9.60
C PHE A 207 0.21 6.97 -9.68
N ILE A 208 1.49 6.71 -9.92
CA ILE A 208 2.12 5.40 -9.72
C ILE A 208 3.42 5.63 -8.95
N TYR A 209 3.62 4.96 -7.83
CA TYR A 209 4.89 4.98 -7.10
C TYR A 209 5.58 3.63 -7.20
N PRO A 210 6.73 3.52 -7.91
CA PRO A 210 7.41 2.26 -8.13
C PRO A 210 8.54 1.99 -7.13
N ALA A 211 8.91 0.71 -7.00
CA ALA A 211 10.24 0.30 -6.53
C ALA A 211 10.81 -0.74 -7.49
N MET A 212 11.84 -0.37 -8.27
CA MET A 212 12.46 -1.24 -9.28
C MET A 212 13.42 -2.26 -8.64
N GLY A 213 12.88 -3.10 -7.78
CA GLY A 213 13.59 -4.06 -6.97
C GLY A 213 12.85 -4.34 -5.68
N MET A 214 13.50 -5.11 -4.81
CA MET A 214 12.95 -5.48 -3.51
C MET A 214 13.99 -5.41 -2.41
N THR A 215 13.51 -5.39 -1.17
CA THR A 215 14.32 -5.64 0.01
C THR A 215 14.26 -7.13 0.36
N LEU A 216 15.37 -7.70 0.83
CA LEU A 216 15.44 -9.11 1.20
C LEU A 216 16.22 -9.32 2.49
N ARG A 217 15.49 -9.36 3.62
CA ARG A 217 16.02 -9.56 4.98
C ARG A 217 15.98 -11.02 5.42
N GLN A 218 16.60 -11.33 6.56
CA GLN A 218 16.49 -12.64 7.22
C GLN A 218 15.00 -13.01 7.48
N GLN A 219 14.70 -14.32 7.47
CA GLN A 219 13.35 -14.93 7.46
C GLN A 219 12.54 -14.66 6.19
N GLN A 220 12.45 -13.40 5.74
CA GLN A 220 11.84 -13.06 4.46
C GLN A 220 12.56 -13.79 3.29
N ARG A 221 13.89 -13.79 3.29
CA ARG A 221 14.74 -14.47 2.30
C ARG A 221 14.48 -15.96 2.21
N GLU A 222 14.45 -16.63 3.35
CA GLU A 222 14.20 -18.07 3.45
C GLU A 222 12.83 -18.42 2.88
N TYR A 223 11.79 -17.69 3.30
CA TYR A 223 10.44 -17.86 2.79
C TYR A 223 10.35 -17.60 1.28
N PHE A 224 10.95 -16.50 0.81
CA PHE A 224 10.95 -16.12 -0.61
C PHE A 224 11.61 -17.19 -1.48
N TYR A 225 12.78 -17.69 -1.08
CA TYR A 225 13.51 -18.73 -1.81
C TYR A 225 12.77 -20.08 -1.82
N GLU A 226 12.09 -20.44 -0.73
CA GLU A 226 11.27 -21.66 -0.69
C GLU A 226 10.10 -21.61 -1.69
N HIS A 227 9.47 -20.44 -1.85
CA HIS A 227 8.32 -20.27 -2.74
C HIS A 227 8.73 -20.03 -4.20
N LEU A 228 9.88 -19.37 -4.41
CA LEU A 228 10.49 -19.16 -5.72
C LEU A 228 10.68 -20.45 -6.50
N ASP A 229 11.27 -21.48 -5.88
CA ASP A 229 11.53 -22.77 -6.57
C ASP A 229 10.24 -23.48 -7.00
N LYS A 230 9.15 -23.27 -6.26
CA LYS A 230 7.84 -23.88 -6.55
C LYS A 230 7.17 -23.22 -7.77
N GLU A 231 7.20 -21.89 -7.83
CA GLU A 231 6.44 -21.11 -8.83
C GLU A 231 7.27 -20.72 -10.07
N PHE A 232 8.59 -20.59 -9.89
CA PHE A 232 9.56 -20.12 -10.87
C PHE A 232 10.87 -20.94 -10.81
N PRO A 233 10.85 -22.19 -11.29
CA PRO A 233 12.03 -23.08 -11.25
C PRO A 233 13.29 -22.42 -11.84
N GLY A 234 14.41 -22.52 -11.11
CA GLY A 234 15.71 -21.96 -11.49
C GLY A 234 15.93 -20.48 -11.16
N ILE A 235 14.88 -19.72 -10.81
CA ILE A 235 15.05 -18.29 -10.48
C ILE A 235 15.72 -18.08 -9.12
N LYS A 236 15.52 -18.96 -8.15
CA LYS A 236 16.22 -18.88 -6.85
C LYS A 236 17.74 -18.91 -6.99
N GLU A 237 18.27 -19.86 -7.76
CA GLU A 237 19.72 -19.97 -8.00
C GLU A 237 20.27 -18.68 -8.62
N LYS A 238 19.52 -18.10 -9.56
CA LYS A 238 19.84 -16.80 -10.16
C LYS A 238 19.85 -15.66 -9.14
N TYR A 239 18.86 -15.61 -8.24
CA TYR A 239 18.84 -14.64 -7.13
C TYR A 239 20.04 -14.80 -6.20
N MET A 240 20.35 -16.03 -5.78
CA MET A 240 21.46 -16.33 -4.88
C MET A 240 22.80 -15.95 -5.52
N SER A 241 23.00 -16.30 -6.79
CA SER A 241 24.21 -15.98 -7.53
C SER A 241 24.40 -14.47 -7.73
N TYR A 242 23.32 -13.74 -8.04
CA TYR A 242 23.40 -12.32 -8.36
C TYR A 242 23.45 -11.42 -7.11
N TYR A 243 22.63 -11.71 -6.10
CA TYR A 243 22.48 -10.83 -4.93
C TYR A 243 23.23 -11.32 -3.68
N GLY A 244 23.62 -12.60 -3.59
CA GLY A 244 24.18 -13.16 -2.35
C GLY A 244 23.31 -12.82 -1.15
N GLU A 245 23.89 -12.25 -0.10
CA GLU A 245 23.20 -11.80 1.12
C GLU A 245 22.82 -10.30 1.12
N ASN A 246 22.85 -9.63 -0.04
CA ASN A 246 22.54 -8.20 -0.13
C ASN A 246 21.10 -7.90 0.31
N TYR A 247 20.94 -6.86 1.12
CA TYR A 247 19.63 -6.40 1.59
C TYR A 247 18.80 -5.77 0.47
N MET A 248 19.43 -4.98 -0.43
CA MET A 248 18.76 -4.34 -1.55
C MET A 248 18.99 -5.15 -2.82
N CYS A 249 17.91 -5.68 -3.39
CA CYS A 249 17.91 -6.45 -4.62
C CYS A 249 17.29 -5.63 -5.75
N THR A 250 18.05 -4.66 -6.27
CA THR A 250 17.66 -3.81 -7.40
C THR A 250 17.66 -4.60 -8.70
N SER A 251 16.61 -4.47 -9.52
CA SER A 251 16.56 -5.15 -10.82
C SER A 251 17.79 -4.77 -11.68
N PRO A 252 18.42 -5.73 -12.38
CA PRO A 252 19.49 -5.43 -13.34
C PRO A 252 19.02 -4.52 -14.49
N ASN A 253 17.72 -4.52 -14.77
CA ASN A 253 17.10 -3.71 -15.81
C ASN A 253 16.61 -2.34 -15.31
N ALA A 254 16.84 -2.00 -14.02
CA ALA A 254 16.21 -0.84 -13.38
C ALA A 254 16.38 0.48 -14.15
N LYS A 255 17.53 0.71 -14.79
CA LYS A 255 17.75 1.93 -15.60
C LYS A 255 16.83 1.99 -16.83
N ALA A 256 16.69 0.88 -17.56
CA ALA A 256 15.83 0.80 -18.72
C ALA A 256 14.35 0.89 -18.32
N LEU A 257 13.97 0.13 -17.29
CA LEU A 257 12.60 0.14 -16.75
C LEU A 257 12.20 1.51 -16.22
N TRP A 258 13.09 2.22 -15.52
CA TRP A 258 12.82 3.58 -15.05
C TRP A 258 12.60 4.55 -16.20
N LYS A 259 13.43 4.48 -17.25
CA LYS A 259 13.28 5.34 -18.44
C LYS A 259 11.93 5.09 -19.13
N LEU A 260 11.56 3.83 -19.33
CA LEU A 260 10.26 3.46 -19.90
C LEU A 260 9.11 3.96 -19.02
N PHE A 261 9.17 3.62 -17.72
CA PHE A 261 8.17 4.00 -16.73
C PHE A 261 7.93 5.52 -16.69
N SER A 262 8.99 6.32 -16.61
CA SER A 262 8.87 7.77 -16.55
C SER A 262 8.30 8.34 -17.86
N THR A 263 8.76 7.84 -19.01
CA THR A 263 8.27 8.27 -20.33
C THR A 263 6.77 7.98 -20.50
N GLU A 264 6.33 6.78 -20.13
CA GLU A 264 4.90 6.41 -20.21
C GLU A 264 4.05 7.21 -19.22
N CYS A 265 4.55 7.44 -18.00
CA CYS A 265 3.84 8.27 -17.02
C CYS A 265 3.70 9.72 -17.50
N GLU A 266 4.76 10.32 -18.01
CA GLU A 266 4.76 11.68 -18.57
C GLU A 266 3.79 11.80 -19.76
N THR A 267 3.85 10.85 -20.69
CA THR A 267 2.96 10.79 -21.86
C THR A 267 1.48 10.71 -21.46
N ARG A 268 1.18 10.07 -20.33
CA ARG A 268 -0.18 9.81 -19.84
C ARG A 268 -0.63 10.76 -18.72
N GLY A 269 0.22 11.72 -18.34
CA GLY A 269 -0.07 12.67 -17.25
C GLY A 269 -0.19 12.02 -15.87
N ILE A 270 0.45 10.88 -15.64
CA ILE A 270 0.48 10.18 -14.35
C ILE A 270 1.66 10.69 -13.53
N VAL A 271 1.41 11.06 -12.27
CA VAL A 271 2.46 11.54 -11.37
C VAL A 271 3.18 10.37 -10.70
N TYR A 272 4.50 10.45 -10.53
CA TYR A 272 5.27 9.38 -9.88
C TYR A 272 6.32 9.82 -8.87
N ARG A 273 6.58 11.14 -8.76
CA ARG A 273 7.48 11.69 -7.76
C ARG A 273 6.72 11.92 -6.46
N MET A 274 7.25 11.42 -5.33
CA MET A 274 6.59 11.50 -4.03
C MET A 274 6.18 12.93 -3.64
N GLN A 275 7.02 13.93 -3.92
CA GLN A 275 6.72 15.34 -3.62
C GLN A 275 5.48 15.83 -4.37
N ASP A 276 5.36 15.50 -5.65
CA ASP A 276 4.22 15.86 -6.49
C ASP A 276 2.95 15.12 -6.05
N ILE A 277 3.07 13.84 -5.68
CA ILE A 277 1.96 13.05 -5.12
C ILE A 277 1.43 13.70 -3.84
N ILE A 278 2.32 14.08 -2.91
CA ILE A 278 1.94 14.75 -1.66
C ILE A 278 1.29 16.10 -1.94
N HIS A 279 1.88 16.88 -2.85
CA HIS A 279 1.35 18.18 -3.24
C HIS A 279 -0.08 18.07 -3.80
N LEU A 280 -0.30 17.16 -4.74
CA LEU A 280 -1.61 16.94 -5.35
C LEU A 280 -2.64 16.36 -4.38
N ALA A 281 -2.23 15.42 -3.52
CA ALA A 281 -3.11 14.85 -2.51
C ALA A 281 -3.63 15.90 -1.51
N LYS A 282 -2.78 16.89 -1.17
CA LYS A 282 -3.13 17.99 -0.26
C LYS A 282 -3.75 19.19 -0.99
N LYS A 283 -3.77 19.22 -2.33
CA LYS A 283 -4.30 20.35 -3.09
C LYS A 283 -5.79 20.55 -2.76
N GLY A 284 -6.15 21.75 -2.31
CA GLY A 284 -7.50 22.08 -1.82
C GLY A 284 -7.67 21.95 -0.30
N TYR A 285 -6.69 21.37 0.41
CA TYR A 285 -6.69 21.26 1.87
C TYR A 285 -5.46 22.00 2.41
N GLY A 286 -5.68 23.18 2.99
CA GLY A 286 -4.57 24.00 3.53
C GLY A 286 -4.76 25.51 3.47
N SER A 287 -5.88 26.02 2.95
CA SER A 287 -6.21 27.45 2.93
C SER A 287 -7.08 27.92 4.10
N LEU A 288 -7.48 27.05 5.04
CA LEU A 288 -8.34 27.42 6.18
C LEU A 288 -7.59 27.96 7.40
N GLN A 289 -6.26 28.11 7.35
CA GLN A 289 -5.47 28.55 8.51
C GLN A 289 -4.56 29.76 8.23
N LEU A 290 -4.92 30.66 7.29
CA LEU A 290 -4.16 31.90 7.06
C LEU A 290 -4.99 33.18 6.87
N SER A 291 -6.31 33.20 7.09
CA SER A 291 -7.12 34.43 6.99
C SER A 291 -7.68 34.92 8.33
N LEU A 292 -6.91 34.83 9.43
CA LEU A 292 -7.33 35.38 10.73
C LEU A 292 -6.48 36.57 11.21
N PHE A 293 -5.67 37.15 10.31
CA PHE A 293 -5.02 38.43 10.52
C PHE A 293 -4.94 39.22 9.20
N GLU A 294 -6.09 39.72 8.74
CA GLU A 294 -6.21 40.98 8.00
C GLU A 294 -7.26 41.85 8.69
#